data_AF-A0A1I8BV09-F1
#
_entry.id   AF-A0A1I8BV09-F1
#
_cell.length_a   1.000
_cell.length_b   1.000
_cell.length_c   1.000
_cell.angle_alpha   90.00
_cell.angle_beta   90.00
_cell.angle_gamma   90.00
#
_symmetry.space_group_name_H-M   'P 1'
#
loop_
_entity.id
_entity.type
_entity.pdbx_description
1 polymer ?
#
loop_
_entity_poly.entity_id
_entity_poly.type
_entity_poly.pdbx_seq_one_letter_code
_entity_poly.pdbx_strand_id
1 'polypeptide(L)'
;MFIHDSEGCSSAVGRYEKYRLHDVNVRWPGCGSKATIVHEVMHALGIQHEQSRFARNESVWINFDNIEKDEWHNFRRKLTVNFGIPYDFGSVMHYGASDFALDDK
;
A
#
# COMPACT_ATOMS: atom_id res chain seq x y z
N MET A 1 -14.45 4.73 11.70
CA MET A 1 -12.99 4.60 11.66
C MET A 1 -12.49 4.68 13.09
N PHE A 2 -11.82 3.65 13.59
CA PHE A 2 -11.17 3.64 14.90
C PHE A 2 -9.67 3.49 14.69
N ILE A 3 -8.88 4.19 15.51
CA ILE A 3 -7.42 4.12 15.47
C ILE A 3 -6.96 3.15 16.55
N HIS A 4 -6.23 2.11 16.13
CA HIS A 4 -5.64 1.11 17.02
C HIS A 4 -4.12 1.27 17.11
N ASP A 5 -3.54 0.71 18.17
CA ASP A 5 -2.10 0.71 18.46
C ASP A 5 -1.59 -0.75 18.57
N SER A 6 -1.89 -1.58 17.58
CA SER A 6 -1.37 -2.95 17.45
C SER A 6 -0.12 -2.99 16.56
N GLU A 7 0.55 -4.14 16.42
CA GLU A 7 1.78 -4.23 15.61
C GLU A 7 1.60 -3.81 14.15
N GLY A 8 2.57 -3.04 13.64
CA GLY A 8 2.60 -2.54 12.26
C GLY A 8 1.70 -1.34 11.99
N CYS A 9 1.61 -0.97 10.70
CA CYS A 9 0.70 0.04 10.18
C CYS A 9 -0.20 -0.66 9.16
N SER A 10 -1.51 -0.55 9.30
CA SER A 10 -2.41 -1.26 8.38
C SER A 10 -3.84 -0.73 8.36
N SER A 11 -4.50 -0.88 7.21
CA SER A 11 -5.95 -0.84 7.10
C SER A 11 -6.44 -1.79 6.00
N ALA A 12 -7.68 -2.23 6.11
CA ALA A 12 -8.35 -2.92 5.01
C ALA A 12 -8.64 -1.95 3.86
N VAL A 13 -8.61 -2.45 2.61
CA VAL A 13 -8.89 -1.60 1.45
C VAL A 13 -10.39 -1.47 1.20
N GLY A 14 -10.93 -0.27 1.40
CA GLY A 14 -12.33 0.06 1.20
C GLY A 14 -13.25 -0.59 2.22
N ARG A 15 -14.55 -0.28 2.15
CA ARG A 15 -15.52 -0.77 3.14
C ARG A 15 -15.70 -2.29 3.05
N TYR A 16 -15.43 -2.98 4.15
CA TYR A 16 -15.74 -4.41 4.27
C TYR A 16 -17.12 -4.60 4.90
N GLU A 17 -18.11 -5.04 4.12
CA GLU A 17 -19.53 -5.08 4.55
C GLU A 17 -19.78 -5.94 5.80
N LYS A 18 -18.96 -6.96 6.02
CA LYS A 18 -19.06 -7.87 7.18
C LYS A 18 -18.69 -7.19 8.51
N TYR A 19 -17.88 -6.13 8.48
CA TYR A 19 -17.49 -5.39 9.67
C TYR A 19 -18.30 -4.10 9.79
N ARG A 20 -18.93 -3.88 10.94
CA ARG A 20 -19.63 -2.62 11.24
C ARG A 20 -18.66 -1.45 11.46
N LEU A 21 -17.41 -1.76 11.80
CA LEU A 21 -16.36 -0.79 12.07
C LEU A 21 -15.20 -1.06 11.11
N HIS A 22 -14.58 0.02 10.64
CA HIS A 22 -13.39 -0.03 9.78
C HIS A 22 -12.21 0.47 10.60
N ASP A 23 -11.24 -0.41 10.83
CA ASP A 23 -10.09 -0.14 11.67
C ASP A 23 -8.91 0.38 10.83
N VAL A 24 -8.21 1.37 11.38
CA VAL A 24 -6.96 1.91 10.85
C VAL A 24 -5.94 1.79 11.96
N ASN A 25 -4.97 0.90 11.80
CA ASN A 25 -3.94 0.65 12.80
C ASN A 25 -2.75 1.59 12.58
N VAL A 26 -2.42 2.37 13.60
CA VAL A 26 -1.32 3.33 13.59
C VAL A 26 -0.54 3.18 14.89
N ARG A 27 0.45 2.29 14.88
CA ARG A 27 1.32 2.06 16.05
C ARG A 27 2.19 3.25 16.40
N TRP A 28 2.33 3.55 17.69
CA TRP A 28 3.34 4.48 18.19
C TRP A 28 4.43 3.78 19.04
N PRO A 29 5.72 4.09 18.85
CA PRO A 29 6.32 4.84 17.74
C PRO A 29 6.42 3.98 16.46
N GLY A 30 6.51 4.64 15.30
CA GLY A 30 6.70 3.97 14.00
C GLY A 30 5.73 4.47 12.93
N CYS A 31 4.41 4.33 13.18
CA CYS A 31 3.38 4.70 12.21
C CYS A 31 2.85 6.12 12.37
N GLY A 32 3.27 6.85 13.40
CA GLY A 32 2.74 8.18 13.72
C GLY A 32 3.16 9.32 12.77
N SER A 33 3.84 9.02 11.67
CA SER A 33 4.18 10.03 10.66
C SER A 33 2.92 10.47 9.91
N LYS A 34 2.87 11.74 9.48
CA LYS A 34 1.74 12.24 8.67
C LYS A 34 1.54 11.41 7.40
N ALA A 35 2.62 11.02 6.74
CA ALA A 35 2.56 10.23 5.52
C ALA A 35 1.96 8.84 5.76
N THR A 36 2.39 8.15 6.81
CA THR A 36 1.86 6.82 7.17
C THR A 36 0.39 6.89 7.55
N ILE A 37 -0.03 7.87 8.36
CA ILE A 37 -1.43 8.03 8.72
C ILE A 37 -2.29 8.25 7.47
N VAL A 38 -1.84 9.10 6.54
CA VAL A 38 -2.55 9.34 5.28
C VAL A 38 -2.60 8.07 4.43
N HIS A 39 -1.50 7.30 4.34
CA HIS A 39 -1.45 6.01 3.64
C HIS A 39 -2.55 5.05 4.11
N GLU A 40 -2.64 4.83 5.43
CA GLU A 40 -3.62 3.89 5.98
C GLU A 40 -5.07 4.38 5.85
N VAL A 41 -5.28 5.70 5.93
CA VAL A 41 -6.60 6.30 5.65
C VAL A 41 -6.98 6.10 4.17
N MET A 42 -6.03 6.23 3.24
CA MET A 42 -6.29 6.01 1.81
C MET A 42 -6.64 4.56 1.50
N HIS A 43 -6.00 3.58 2.16
CA HIS A 43 -6.46 2.19 2.12
C HIS A 43 -7.91 2.09 2.57
N ALA A 44 -8.26 2.67 3.74
CA ALA A 44 -9.63 2.64 4.24
C ALA A 44 -10.67 3.24 3.28
N LEU A 45 -10.27 4.22 2.47
CA LEU A 45 -11.10 4.84 1.42
C LEU A 45 -11.21 3.99 0.14
N GLY A 46 -10.44 2.92 0.01
CA GLY A 46 -10.48 2.00 -1.13
C GLY A 46 -9.32 2.14 -2.12
N ILE A 47 -8.32 2.95 -1.80
CA ILE A 47 -7.16 3.15 -2.68
C ILE A 47 -6.16 2.02 -2.46
N GLN A 48 -5.77 1.37 -3.55
CA GLN A 48 -4.73 0.33 -3.55
C GLN A 48 -3.35 0.97 -3.69
N HIS A 49 -2.30 0.19 -3.44
CA HIS A 49 -0.94 0.64 -3.74
C HIS A 49 -0.74 0.99 -5.22
N GLU A 50 0.04 2.03 -5.47
CA GLU A 50 0.27 2.57 -6.82
C GLU A 50 1.03 1.55 -7.69
N GLN A 51 2.06 0.89 -7.13
CA GLN A 51 2.79 -0.20 -7.79
C GLN A 51 1.97 -1.48 -7.94
N SER A 52 0.74 -1.52 -7.46
CA SER A 52 -0.19 -2.63 -7.72
C SER A 52 -1.14 -2.35 -8.89
N ARG A 53 -1.13 -1.16 -9.50
CA ARG A 53 -1.99 -0.85 -10.66
C ARG A 53 -1.81 -1.86 -11.81
N PHE A 54 -2.90 -2.19 -12.49
CA PHE A 54 -2.87 -3.17 -13.60
C PHE A 54 -1.88 -2.80 -14.71
N ALA A 55 -1.83 -1.51 -15.06
CA ALA A 55 -0.98 -0.96 -16.11
C ALA A 55 0.40 -0.47 -15.61
N ARG A 56 0.82 -0.81 -14.38
CA ARG A 56 2.08 -0.30 -13.81
C ARG A 56 3.31 -0.58 -14.69
N ASN A 57 3.29 -1.63 -15.51
CA ASN A 57 4.44 -2.05 -16.31
C ASN A 57 4.78 -1.03 -17.41
N GLU A 58 3.91 -0.05 -17.64
CA GLU A 58 4.18 1.12 -18.50
C GLU A 58 5.01 2.20 -17.76
N SER A 59 5.19 2.07 -16.44
CA SER A 59 5.81 3.10 -15.57
C SER A 59 6.92 2.56 -14.66
N VAL A 60 6.77 1.33 -14.13
CA VAL A 60 7.75 0.67 -13.25
C VAL A 60 7.94 -0.79 -13.63
N TRP A 61 9.14 -1.30 -13.39
CA TRP A 61 9.46 -2.73 -13.47
C TRP A 61 9.76 -3.27 -12.07
N ILE A 62 9.24 -4.45 -11.75
CA ILE A 62 9.48 -5.11 -10.46
C ILE A 62 10.56 -6.17 -10.65
N ASN A 63 11.68 -6.02 -9.96
CA ASN A 63 12.77 -6.99 -9.95
C ASN A 63 12.45 -8.16 -9.00
N PHE A 64 11.65 -9.12 -9.46
CA PHE A 64 11.25 -10.28 -8.64
C PHE A 64 12.44 -11.16 -8.20
N ASP A 65 13.58 -11.09 -8.88
CA ASP A 65 14.81 -11.80 -8.47
C ASP A 65 15.45 -11.17 -7.22
N ASN A 66 15.13 -9.91 -6.93
CA ASN A 66 15.60 -9.18 -5.75
C ASN A 66 14.55 -9.12 -4.61
N ILE A 67 13.55 -10.01 -4.62
CA ILE A 67 12.47 -10.04 -3.62
C ILE A 67 12.30 -11.48 -3.12
N GLU A 68 12.19 -11.67 -1.80
CA GLU A 68 11.86 -12.99 -1.22
C GLU A 68 10.54 -13.51 -1.81
N LYS A 69 10.50 -14.81 -2.17
CA LYS A 69 9.33 -15.41 -2.83
C LYS A 69 8.04 -15.26 -2.02
N ASP A 70 8.14 -15.30 -0.71
CA ASP A 70 6.99 -15.14 0.19
C ASP A 70 6.43 -13.72 0.16
N GLU A 71 7.23 -12.71 -0.23
CA GLU A 71 6.84 -11.30 -0.34
C GLU A 71 6.35 -10.90 -1.74
N TRP A 72 6.41 -11.79 -2.75
CA TRP A 72 5.94 -11.51 -4.11
C TRP A 72 4.47 -11.08 -4.17
N HIS A 73 3.67 -11.48 -3.18
CA HIS A 73 2.26 -11.15 -3.10
C HIS A 73 2.00 -9.63 -2.97
N ASN A 74 2.92 -8.88 -2.38
CA ASN A 74 2.84 -7.42 -2.24
C ASN A 74 2.92 -6.67 -3.58
N PHE A 75 3.49 -7.32 -4.60
CA PHE A 75 3.67 -6.76 -5.94
C PHE A 75 2.69 -7.36 -6.95
N ARG A 76 1.61 -8.01 -6.53
CA ARG A 76 0.58 -8.51 -7.45
C ARG A 76 -0.18 -7.35 -8.08
N ARG A 77 -0.34 -7.40 -9.41
CA ARG A 77 -1.19 -6.45 -10.13
C ARG A 77 -2.65 -6.63 -9.73
N LYS A 78 -3.36 -5.53 -9.53
CA LYS A 78 -4.78 -5.47 -9.19
C LYS A 78 -5.50 -4.69 -10.29
N LEU A 79 -6.71 -5.14 -10.64
CA LEU A 79 -7.58 -4.39 -11.52
C LEU A 79 -8.09 -3.16 -10.77
N THR A 80 -7.53 -2.00 -11.07
CA THR A 80 -7.86 -0.72 -10.42
C THR A 80 -8.57 0.19 -11.40
N VAL A 81 -9.57 0.93 -10.89
CA VAL A 81 -10.12 2.09 -11.62
C VAL A 81 -9.18 3.26 -11.36
N ASN A 82 -8.59 3.79 -12.43
CA ASN A 82 -7.59 4.85 -12.32
C ASN A 82 -8.21 6.25 -12.35
N PHE A 83 -9.53 6.37 -12.53
CA PHE A 83 -10.28 7.64 -12.58
C PHE A 83 -9.73 8.69 -13.58
N GLY A 84 -9.00 8.24 -14.62
CA GLY A 84 -8.33 9.14 -15.58
C GLY A 84 -7.04 9.77 -15.05
N ILE A 85 -6.58 9.39 -13.85
CA ILE A 85 -5.34 9.88 -13.24
C ILE A 85 -4.17 9.04 -13.76
N PRO A 86 -3.08 9.66 -14.25
CA PRO A 86 -1.88 8.94 -14.69
C PRO A 86 -1.19 8.24 -13.50
N TYR A 87 -0.15 7.46 -13.79
CA TYR A 87 0.68 6.87 -12.74
C TYR A 87 1.43 7.97 -11.96
N ASP A 88 1.41 7.90 -10.64
CA ASP A 88 2.05 8.92 -9.77
C ASP A 88 3.17 8.31 -8.92
N PHE A 89 4.41 8.54 -9.33
CA PHE A 89 5.61 8.10 -8.59
C PHE A 89 5.76 8.77 -7.21
N GLY A 90 5.14 9.93 -7.00
CA GLY A 90 5.14 10.66 -5.72
C GLY A 90 3.96 10.31 -4.82
N SER A 91 3.10 9.38 -5.26
CA SER A 91 1.93 8.97 -4.50
C SER A 91 2.34 8.41 -3.15
N VAL A 92 1.65 8.84 -2.08
CA VAL A 92 1.82 8.25 -0.74
C VAL A 92 1.50 6.76 -0.72
N MET A 93 0.81 6.25 -1.74
CA MET A 93 0.47 4.83 -1.91
C MET A 93 1.52 4.05 -2.73
N HIS A 94 2.59 4.70 -3.19
CA HIS A 94 3.68 4.05 -3.92
C HIS A 94 4.74 3.56 -2.94
N TYR A 95 5.15 2.29 -3.07
CA TYR A 95 6.28 1.75 -2.31
C TYR A 95 7.61 2.42 -2.67
N GLY A 96 8.54 2.43 -1.72
CA GLY A 96 9.92 2.81 -1.95
C GLY A 96 10.61 1.86 -2.95
N ALA A 97 11.71 2.32 -3.53
CA ALA A 97 12.46 1.56 -4.53
C ALA A 97 13.07 0.25 -3.97
N SER A 98 13.37 0.21 -2.66
CA SER A 98 13.95 -0.93 -1.97
C SER A 98 13.01 -1.61 -0.97
N ASP A 99 11.71 -1.25 -0.97
CA ASP A 99 10.73 -1.93 -0.12
C ASP A 99 10.71 -3.43 -0.50
N PHE A 100 10.92 -4.31 0.49
CA PHE A 100 11.03 -5.77 0.34
C PHE A 100 12.22 -6.26 -0.52
N ALA A 101 13.19 -5.41 -0.82
CA ALA A 101 14.39 -5.80 -1.56
C ALA A 101 15.35 -6.62 -0.67
N LEU A 102 16.04 -7.60 -1.27
CA LEU A 102 17.11 -8.36 -0.59
C LEU A 102 18.36 -7.50 -0.38
N ASP A 103 18.65 -6.60 -1.33
CA ASP A 103 19.70 -5.59 -1.25
C ASP A 103 19.39 -4.31 -2.06
N ASP A 104 20.04 -3.20 -1.72
CA ASP A 104 19.85 -1.86 -2.32
C ASP A 104 20.58 -1.67 -3.68
N LYS A 105 20.82 -2.74 -4.45
CA LYS A 105 21.58 -2.67 -5.71
C LYS A 105 20.86 -1.97 -6.85
#